data_AF-A0A950W2G1-F1
#
_entry.id   AF-A0A950W2G1-F1
#
_cell.length_a   1.000
_cell.length_b   1.000
_cell.length_c   1.000
_cell.angle_alpha   90.00
_cell.angle_beta   90.00
_cell.angle_gamma   90.00
#
_symmetry.space_group_name_H-M   'P 1'
#
loop_
_entity.id
_entity.type
_entity.pdbx_description
1 polymer ?
#
loop_
_entity_poly.entity_id
_entity_poly.type
_entity_poly.pdbx_seq_one_letter_code
_entity_poly.pdbx_strand_id
1 'polypeptide(L)'
;MRQHTTRYQQRRRYPMSVPEAWRLLADTDHLNRSIGLPPVEFSPLPDPLLRGAQAKAWGFLPVRWKEFPFEWVRERRYVVRREFEIAPLSAVEVGIELEPDGDGVIITSFADFISTNPAGRVLSRLGKAPVSGLLDFCDRYLVRKAAGKADPTPTPEKRTPVDHVRLEQAIQRVRAYPVAVELIGPLRERIIEGSDDQLVRVRPFALADTWRADRLEVLRLFLYATRAGLFELRWQLMCPNCRVPKQEVEGLAQLPVQFHCEVCGISYGTEFDRGVELRFSIHPSVRAATDLVYCIGGPLRMSHIAAQQYLRPHEERGLAITPTEALRLRTVGSSHHLTIAPGPPASRPTAVKLTYADGRWVAPHSLIREERLELPRGSTLSVRNQTGGPVLAVVEEAAWTGDATTAAEVTALQEFRDLFSSEVLAPGQQHAIRHIALLFSDLKGSTQLYEGIGDAAAYGRVNRHFDFIRQAVVRLDGSVVKTMGDGVMCAFRQLDDALEAALAIQEQVVDWCRAEQIDPPLVLKLGVHVGPVIAMTANDRLDYFGRTVNVAARLGDQSRGGDIVMLREVLDQASTRPDMSVEHFTRRLRGLDSEQQLARLTLRPSEGPARGAGKYGRLLEPAPGYSRDR
;
A
#
# COMPACT_ATOMS: atom_id res chain seq x y z
N MET A 1 -50.81 3.42 0.88
CA MET A 1 -50.40 4.62 0.11
C MET A 1 -49.59 4.17 -1.10
N ARG A 2 -49.88 4.65 -2.32
CA ARG A 2 -49.08 4.31 -3.51
C ARG A 2 -47.72 5.01 -3.44
N GLN A 3 -46.63 4.25 -3.50
CA GLN A 3 -45.28 4.80 -3.65
C GLN A 3 -45.13 5.42 -5.04
N HIS A 4 -44.46 6.57 -5.12
CA HIS A 4 -44.16 7.25 -6.36
C HIS A 4 -42.65 7.46 -6.47
N THR A 5 -42.07 6.99 -7.58
CA THR A 5 -40.65 7.13 -7.89
C THR A 5 -40.46 8.26 -8.91
N THR A 6 -39.61 9.22 -8.57
CA THR A 6 -39.16 10.28 -9.49
C THR A 6 -37.71 10.00 -9.87
N ARG A 7 -37.46 9.61 -11.11
CA ARG A 7 -36.12 9.32 -11.64
C ARG A 7 -35.50 10.57 -12.27
N TYR A 8 -34.30 10.91 -11.82
CA TYR A 8 -33.40 11.83 -12.52
C TYR A 8 -32.27 11.02 -13.11
N GLN A 9 -31.97 11.26 -14.39
CA GLN A 9 -30.88 10.58 -15.07
C GLN A 9 -30.22 11.56 -16.05
N GLN A 10 -28.90 11.48 -16.13
CA GLN A 10 -28.11 12.17 -17.14
C GLN A 10 -27.11 11.18 -17.75
N ARG A 11 -26.82 11.35 -19.04
CA ARG A 11 -25.90 10.50 -19.78
C ARG A 11 -25.01 11.38 -20.65
N ARG A 12 -23.70 11.20 -20.56
CA ARG A 12 -22.72 11.97 -21.35
C ARG A 12 -21.51 11.11 -21.70
N ARG A 13 -20.95 11.34 -22.89
CA ARG A 13 -19.69 10.73 -23.33
C ARG A 13 -18.51 11.57 -22.88
N TYR A 14 -17.45 10.92 -22.44
CA TYR A 14 -16.17 11.55 -22.07
C TYR A 14 -14.99 10.91 -22.79
N PRO A 15 -13.99 11.71 -23.19
CA PRO A 15 -12.74 11.23 -23.79
C PRO A 15 -11.76 10.74 -22.70
N MET A 16 -12.17 9.74 -21.92
CA MET A 16 -11.34 9.09 -20.92
C MET A 16 -11.66 7.59 -20.85
N SER A 17 -10.70 6.79 -20.40
CA SER A 17 -10.90 5.34 -20.29
C SER A 17 -11.88 4.99 -19.15
N VAL A 18 -12.50 3.82 -19.22
CA VAL A 18 -13.38 3.31 -18.14
C VAL A 18 -12.65 3.21 -16.80
N PRO A 19 -11.42 2.66 -16.69
CA PRO A 19 -10.66 2.65 -15.43
C PRO A 19 -10.41 4.05 -14.88
N GLU A 20 -10.14 5.03 -15.74
CA GLU A 20 -9.93 6.43 -15.33
C GLU A 20 -11.21 7.05 -14.76
N ALA A 21 -12.34 6.92 -15.46
CA ALA A 21 -13.63 7.38 -14.95
C ALA A 21 -14.05 6.67 -13.65
N TRP A 22 -13.75 5.36 -13.53
CA TRP A 22 -14.00 4.61 -12.32
C TRP A 22 -13.19 5.15 -11.14
N ARG A 23 -11.87 5.35 -11.29
CA ARG A 23 -11.03 5.93 -10.22
C ARG A 23 -11.52 7.30 -9.77
N LEU A 24 -11.98 8.11 -10.73
CA LEU A 24 -12.49 9.46 -10.47
C LEU A 24 -13.84 9.45 -9.70
N LEU A 25 -14.79 8.63 -10.12
CA LEU A 25 -16.16 8.66 -9.60
C LEU A 25 -16.41 7.69 -8.44
N ALA A 26 -15.60 6.63 -8.31
CA ALA A 26 -15.70 5.68 -7.23
C ALA A 26 -15.14 6.21 -5.90
N ASP A 27 -14.38 7.33 -5.91
CA ASP A 27 -14.03 8.07 -4.70
C ASP A 27 -15.22 8.90 -4.21
N THR A 28 -16.25 8.20 -3.74
CA THR A 28 -17.51 8.85 -3.37
C THR A 28 -17.36 9.80 -2.18
N ASP A 29 -16.33 9.65 -1.33
CA ASP A 29 -16.09 10.58 -0.22
C ASP A 29 -15.61 11.93 -0.76
N HIS A 30 -14.55 11.89 -1.59
CA HIS A 30 -14.02 13.08 -2.26
C HIS A 30 -15.04 13.71 -3.22
N LEU A 31 -15.70 12.89 -4.05
CA LEU A 31 -16.73 13.35 -5.00
C LEU A 31 -17.84 14.11 -4.28
N ASN A 32 -18.41 13.51 -3.22
CA ASN A 32 -19.50 14.14 -2.46
C ASN A 32 -19.07 15.48 -1.85
N ARG A 33 -17.84 15.56 -1.34
CA ARG A 33 -17.25 16.81 -0.84
C ARG A 33 -17.14 17.85 -1.95
N SER A 34 -16.61 17.48 -3.11
CA SER A 34 -16.32 18.38 -4.24
C SER A 34 -17.54 18.86 -5.01
N ILE A 35 -18.68 18.14 -4.91
CA ILE A 35 -19.97 18.58 -5.45
C ILE A 35 -20.83 19.34 -4.41
N GLY A 36 -20.31 19.54 -3.18
CA GLY A 36 -20.93 20.38 -2.16
C GLY A 36 -22.03 19.70 -1.33
N LEU A 37 -22.03 18.36 -1.23
CA LEU A 37 -22.90 17.69 -0.26
C LEU A 37 -22.45 17.99 1.17
N PRO A 38 -23.31 17.83 2.20
CA PRO A 38 -22.89 17.99 3.59
C PRO A 38 -22.11 16.75 4.09
N PRO A 39 -21.24 16.92 5.10
CA PRO A 39 -20.64 15.78 5.79
C PRO A 39 -21.70 14.94 6.52
N VAL A 40 -21.37 13.67 6.76
CA VAL A 40 -22.26 12.63 7.28
C VAL A 40 -21.66 12.02 8.54
N GLU A 41 -22.47 11.94 9.58
CA GLU A 41 -22.16 11.19 10.80
C GLU A 41 -22.79 9.80 10.71
N PHE A 42 -21.98 8.75 10.85
CA PHE A 42 -22.43 7.36 10.78
C PHE A 42 -22.53 6.75 12.18
N SER A 43 -23.49 5.86 12.36
CA SER A 43 -23.74 5.12 13.60
C SER A 43 -24.08 3.65 13.30
N PRO A 44 -23.74 2.71 14.20
CA PRO A 44 -24.10 1.30 14.04
C PRO A 44 -25.63 1.10 14.19
N LEU A 45 -26.15 0.07 13.55
CA LEU A 45 -27.54 -0.41 13.71
C LEU A 45 -27.54 -1.88 14.18
N PRO A 46 -28.67 -2.39 14.72
CA PRO A 46 -28.79 -3.80 15.10
C PRO A 46 -28.57 -4.78 13.94
N ASP A 47 -28.95 -4.40 12.72
CA ASP A 47 -28.60 -5.15 11.52
C ASP A 47 -27.14 -4.80 11.14
N PRO A 48 -26.21 -5.77 11.17
CA PRO A 48 -24.79 -5.51 10.92
C PRO A 48 -24.47 -5.12 9.47
N LEU A 49 -25.41 -5.34 8.54
CA LEU A 49 -25.25 -4.92 7.14
C LEU A 49 -25.66 -3.47 6.91
N LEU A 50 -26.50 -2.90 7.79
CA LEU A 50 -27.01 -1.54 7.66
C LEU A 50 -26.25 -0.58 8.57
N ARG A 51 -26.27 0.70 8.22
CA ARG A 51 -25.71 1.77 9.06
C ARG A 51 -26.69 2.91 9.20
N GLY A 52 -26.75 3.50 10.39
CA GLY A 52 -27.45 4.74 10.62
C GLY A 52 -26.57 5.88 10.12
N ALA A 53 -27.19 6.89 9.53
CA ALA A 53 -26.48 8.06 9.03
C ALA A 53 -27.30 9.32 9.26
N GLN A 54 -26.63 10.41 9.59
CA GLN A 54 -27.25 11.72 9.73
C GLN A 54 -26.39 12.82 9.13
N ALA A 55 -27.05 13.83 8.57
CA ALA A 55 -26.40 15.03 8.04
C ALA A 55 -27.32 16.25 8.21
N LYS A 56 -26.78 17.44 7.97
CA LYS A 56 -27.54 18.69 7.98
C LYS A 56 -27.84 19.15 6.55
N ALA A 57 -29.06 18.93 6.07
CA ALA A 57 -29.54 19.50 4.82
C ALA A 57 -29.59 21.04 4.94
N TRP A 58 -29.14 21.73 3.88
CA TRP A 58 -28.97 23.19 3.85
C TRP A 58 -28.18 23.78 5.03
N GLY A 59 -27.37 22.96 5.71
CA GLY A 59 -26.53 23.38 6.83
C GLY A 59 -27.21 23.42 8.21
N PHE A 60 -28.54 23.30 8.29
CA PHE A 60 -29.27 23.40 9.57
C PHE A 60 -30.34 22.33 9.80
N LEU A 61 -30.95 21.76 8.75
CA LEU A 61 -32.04 20.81 8.90
C LEU A 61 -31.49 19.39 9.08
N PRO A 62 -31.65 18.75 10.25
CA PRO A 62 -31.17 17.38 10.43
C PRO A 62 -31.97 16.40 9.59
N VAL A 63 -31.26 15.54 8.85
CA VAL A 63 -31.85 14.46 8.05
C VAL A 63 -31.17 13.16 8.48
N ARG A 64 -32.00 12.14 8.75
CA ARG A 64 -31.55 10.82 9.20
C ARG A 64 -32.02 9.74 8.23
N TRP A 65 -31.16 8.77 7.97
CA TRP A 65 -31.48 7.63 7.13
C TRP A 65 -30.74 6.37 7.57
N LYS A 66 -31.28 5.24 7.16
CA LYS A 66 -30.60 3.94 7.13
C LYS A 66 -29.93 3.80 5.77
N GLU A 67 -28.63 3.57 5.77
CA GLU A 67 -27.84 3.33 4.57
C GLU A 67 -27.63 1.84 4.38
N PHE A 68 -27.99 1.35 3.19
CA PHE A 68 -27.69 -0.01 2.75
C PHE A 68 -26.25 -0.08 2.24
N PRO A 69 -25.64 -1.29 2.23
CA PRO A 69 -24.34 -1.48 1.60
C PRO A 69 -24.35 -0.96 0.17
N PHE A 70 -23.28 -0.26 -0.23
CA PHE A 70 -23.07 0.04 -1.63
C PHE A 70 -23.04 -1.25 -2.43
N GLU A 71 -23.68 -1.25 -3.58
CA GLU A 71 -23.62 -2.34 -4.53
C GLU A 71 -22.81 -1.90 -5.74
N TRP A 72 -21.77 -2.65 -6.10
CA TRP A 72 -20.97 -2.31 -7.26
C TRP A 72 -20.40 -3.52 -7.97
N VAL A 73 -20.07 -3.27 -9.24
CA VAL A 73 -19.13 -4.06 -10.03
C VAL A 73 -18.11 -3.06 -10.56
N ARG A 74 -16.84 -3.28 -10.23
CA ARG A 74 -15.72 -2.40 -10.59
C ARG A 74 -15.76 -2.09 -12.08
N GLU A 75 -15.51 -0.82 -12.42
CA GLU A 75 -15.49 -0.33 -13.81
C GLU A 75 -16.81 -0.50 -14.58
N ARG A 76 -17.93 -0.72 -13.88
CA ARG A 76 -19.25 -0.90 -14.50
C ARG A 76 -20.32 -0.06 -13.85
N ARG A 77 -20.52 -0.18 -12.53
CA ARG A 77 -21.56 0.57 -11.82
C ARG A 77 -21.31 0.58 -10.32
N TYR A 78 -21.84 1.60 -9.66
CA TYR A 78 -22.16 1.51 -8.23
C TYR A 78 -23.52 2.14 -7.97
N VAL A 79 -24.20 1.67 -6.91
CA VAL A 79 -25.45 2.25 -6.41
C VAL A 79 -25.48 2.16 -4.89
N VAL A 80 -26.08 3.15 -4.26
CA VAL A 80 -26.40 3.13 -2.82
C VAL A 80 -27.87 3.46 -2.61
N ARG A 81 -28.50 2.71 -1.72
CA ARG A 81 -29.88 2.94 -1.27
C ARG A 81 -29.87 3.54 0.14
N ARG A 82 -30.64 4.60 0.33
CA ARG A 82 -30.84 5.27 1.62
C ARG A 82 -32.32 5.34 1.91
N GLU A 83 -32.73 4.93 3.11
CA GLU A 83 -34.11 4.97 3.57
C GLU A 83 -34.26 5.98 4.70
N PHE A 84 -35.04 7.03 4.47
CA PHE A 84 -35.16 8.15 5.41
C PHE A 84 -36.15 7.83 6.52
N GLU A 85 -35.80 8.21 7.75
CA GLU A 85 -36.62 7.92 8.93
C GLU A 85 -37.86 8.82 9.01
N ILE A 86 -37.78 10.05 8.50
CA ILE A 86 -38.83 11.06 8.60
C ILE A 86 -39.17 11.58 7.20
N ALA A 87 -40.46 11.48 6.84
CA ALA A 87 -41.03 11.93 5.58
C ALA A 87 -40.79 13.45 5.38
N PRO A 88 -40.59 13.94 4.13
CA PRO A 88 -41.46 13.58 3.01
C PRO A 88 -40.87 12.61 1.97
N LEU A 89 -39.56 12.35 1.98
CA LEU A 89 -38.94 11.30 1.18
C LEU A 89 -38.90 9.98 1.97
N SER A 90 -39.17 8.86 1.30
CA SER A 90 -39.10 7.53 1.92
C SER A 90 -37.76 6.86 1.65
N ALA A 91 -37.28 6.93 0.41
CA ALA A 91 -35.98 6.39 0.05
C ALA A 91 -35.37 7.12 -1.15
N VAL A 92 -34.06 7.00 -1.31
CA VAL A 92 -33.34 7.40 -2.53
C VAL A 92 -32.37 6.30 -2.93
N GLU A 93 -32.30 6.00 -4.23
CA GLU A 93 -31.26 5.18 -4.83
C GLU A 93 -30.43 6.05 -5.78
N VAL A 94 -29.13 6.14 -5.56
CA VAL A 94 -28.24 7.00 -6.34
C VAL A 94 -27.01 6.21 -6.79
N GLY A 95 -26.56 6.44 -8.01
CA GLY A 95 -25.47 5.67 -8.58
C GLY A 95 -24.98 6.17 -9.92
N ILE A 96 -24.03 5.43 -10.47
CA ILE A 96 -23.52 5.60 -11.83
C ILE A 96 -23.47 4.28 -12.57
N GLU A 97 -23.48 4.36 -13.89
CA GLU A 97 -23.18 3.28 -14.82
C GLU A 97 -22.14 3.77 -15.83
N LEU A 98 -21.18 2.90 -16.15
CA LEU A 98 -20.06 3.14 -17.07
C LEU A 98 -20.13 2.14 -18.21
N GLU A 99 -20.18 2.66 -19.43
CA GLU A 99 -20.19 1.87 -20.66
C GLU A 99 -19.00 2.25 -21.53
N PRO A 100 -18.16 1.29 -21.98
CA PRO A 100 -17.11 1.58 -22.96
C PRO A 100 -17.70 2.13 -24.26
N ASP A 101 -17.09 3.18 -24.82
CA ASP A 101 -17.47 3.76 -26.12
C ASP A 101 -16.21 4.14 -26.92
N GLY A 102 -15.70 3.17 -27.69
CA GLY A 102 -14.42 3.29 -28.40
C GLY A 102 -13.25 3.43 -27.42
N ASP A 103 -12.53 4.55 -27.52
CA ASP A 103 -11.46 4.97 -26.62
C ASP A 103 -11.97 5.76 -25.39
N GLY A 104 -13.26 6.07 -25.35
CA GLY A 104 -13.92 6.82 -24.29
C GLY A 104 -14.86 6.00 -23.43
N VAL A 105 -15.66 6.71 -22.64
CA VAL A 105 -16.67 6.13 -21.76
C VAL A 105 -17.95 6.94 -21.81
N ILE A 106 -19.08 6.26 -21.83
CA ILE A 106 -20.38 6.86 -21.57
C ILE A 106 -20.68 6.69 -20.08
N ILE A 107 -20.89 7.81 -19.41
CA ILE A 107 -21.22 7.87 -17.99
C ILE A 107 -22.70 8.20 -17.86
N THR A 108 -23.44 7.34 -17.20
CA THR A 108 -24.83 7.59 -16.79
C THR A 108 -24.86 7.82 -15.29
N SER A 109 -25.27 9.01 -14.84
CA SER A 109 -25.59 9.27 -13.43
C SER A 109 -27.09 9.24 -13.23
N PHE A 110 -27.55 8.67 -12.11
CA PHE A 110 -28.98 8.59 -11.82
C PHE A 110 -29.29 8.74 -10.33
N ALA A 111 -30.50 9.22 -10.03
CA ALA A 111 -31.09 9.22 -8.71
C ALA A 111 -32.60 8.95 -8.78
N ASP A 112 -33.05 7.89 -8.11
CA ASP A 112 -34.44 7.49 -7.98
C ASP A 112 -34.97 7.90 -6.61
N PHE A 113 -35.78 8.95 -6.57
CA PHE A 113 -36.40 9.45 -5.33
C PHE A 113 -37.77 8.81 -5.11
N ILE A 114 -37.93 8.09 -4.01
CA ILE A 114 -39.14 7.36 -3.66
C ILE A 114 -39.88 8.15 -2.58
N SER A 115 -41.15 8.48 -2.85
CA SER A 115 -42.01 9.25 -1.95
C SER A 115 -43.37 8.58 -1.77
N THR A 116 -44.01 8.81 -0.62
CA THR A 116 -45.35 8.30 -0.29
C THR A 116 -46.42 9.40 -0.26
N ASN A 117 -46.03 10.67 -0.37
CA ASN A 117 -46.94 11.82 -0.31
C ASN A 117 -46.58 12.91 -1.35
N PRO A 118 -47.51 13.86 -1.64
CA PRO A 118 -47.27 14.93 -2.62
C PRO A 118 -46.12 15.87 -2.26
N ALA A 119 -45.89 16.16 -0.97
CA ALA A 119 -44.78 16.99 -0.52
C ALA A 119 -43.41 16.39 -0.91
N GLY A 120 -43.28 15.07 -0.85
CA GLY A 120 -42.08 14.35 -1.26
C GLY A 120 -41.79 14.45 -2.75
N ARG A 121 -42.84 14.52 -3.60
CA ARG A 121 -42.69 14.75 -5.04
C ARG A 121 -42.18 16.15 -5.38
N VAL A 122 -42.53 17.14 -4.55
CA VAL A 122 -41.97 18.49 -4.70
C VAL A 122 -40.52 18.49 -4.23
N LEU A 123 -40.24 17.88 -3.07
CA LEU A 123 -38.89 17.81 -2.51
C LEU A 123 -37.91 17.06 -3.43
N SER A 124 -38.34 16.02 -4.14
CA SER A 124 -37.50 15.29 -5.09
C SER A 124 -36.94 16.18 -6.20
N ARG A 125 -37.62 17.29 -6.56
CA ARG A 125 -37.13 18.25 -7.56
C ARG A 125 -35.86 18.98 -7.12
N LEU A 126 -35.67 19.15 -5.81
CA LEU A 126 -34.47 19.76 -5.23
C LEU A 126 -33.27 18.80 -5.29
N GLY A 127 -33.51 17.50 -5.43
CA GLY A 127 -32.48 16.46 -5.55
C GLY A 127 -31.81 16.35 -6.92
N LYS A 128 -32.17 17.18 -7.90
CA LYS A 128 -31.57 17.19 -9.25
C LYS A 128 -30.12 17.69 -9.25
N ALA A 129 -29.79 18.67 -8.42
CA ALA A 129 -28.50 19.36 -8.46
C ALA A 129 -27.29 18.46 -8.17
N PRO A 130 -27.32 17.53 -7.19
CA PRO A 130 -26.23 16.57 -6.99
C PRO A 130 -25.98 15.63 -8.18
N VAL A 131 -27.03 15.25 -8.92
CA VAL A 131 -26.92 14.37 -10.11
C VAL A 131 -26.21 15.08 -11.25
N SER A 132 -26.50 16.37 -11.47
CA SER A 132 -25.77 17.20 -12.45
C SER A 132 -24.35 17.50 -12.01
N GLY A 133 -24.14 17.77 -10.71
CA GLY A 133 -22.82 18.06 -10.17
C GLY A 133 -21.78 16.95 -10.39
N LEU A 134 -22.22 15.69 -10.53
CA LEU A 134 -21.35 14.56 -10.84
C LEU A 134 -20.77 14.64 -12.26
N LEU A 135 -21.59 14.97 -13.26
CA LEU A 135 -21.08 15.12 -14.63
C LEU A 135 -20.24 16.40 -14.79
N ASP A 136 -20.62 17.47 -14.10
CA ASP A 136 -19.83 18.71 -14.04
C ASP A 136 -18.45 18.46 -13.37
N PHE A 137 -18.38 17.53 -12.41
CA PHE A 137 -17.11 17.08 -11.82
C PHE A 137 -16.19 16.44 -12.87
N CYS A 138 -16.70 15.58 -13.75
CA CYS A 138 -15.93 15.04 -14.87
C CYS A 138 -15.45 16.11 -15.85
N ASP A 139 -16.26 17.14 -16.12
CA ASP A 139 -15.84 18.26 -16.99
C ASP A 139 -14.67 19.03 -16.35
N ARG A 140 -14.79 19.39 -15.06
CA ARG A 140 -13.72 20.08 -14.32
C ARG A 140 -12.43 19.25 -14.27
N TYR A 141 -12.56 17.93 -14.15
CA TYR A 141 -11.41 17.02 -14.18
C TYR A 141 -10.66 17.13 -15.50
N LEU A 142 -11.37 17.08 -16.63
CA LEU A 142 -10.75 17.18 -17.95
C LEU A 142 -10.07 18.55 -18.18
N VAL A 143 -10.67 19.63 -17.68
CA VAL A 143 -10.05 20.97 -17.73
C VAL A 143 -8.75 20.99 -16.92
N ARG A 144 -8.75 20.46 -15.70
CA ARG A 144 -7.55 20.38 -14.85
C ARG A 144 -6.47 19.48 -15.46
N LYS A 145 -6.86 18.34 -16.03
CA LYS A 145 -5.97 17.43 -16.75
C LYS A 145 -5.32 18.09 -17.97
N ALA A 146 -6.11 18.80 -18.78
CA ALA A 146 -5.61 19.55 -19.93
C ALA A 146 -4.66 20.69 -19.53
N ALA A 147 -4.86 21.28 -18.35
CA ALA A 147 -3.97 22.28 -17.77
C ALA A 147 -2.65 21.69 -17.19
N GLY A 148 -2.43 20.38 -17.29
CA GLY A 148 -1.21 19.72 -16.83
C GLY A 148 -1.07 19.64 -15.31
N LYS A 149 -2.19 19.68 -14.57
CA LYS A 149 -2.18 19.54 -13.11
C LYS A 149 -1.64 18.17 -12.68
N ALA A 150 -0.79 18.16 -11.66
CA ALA A 150 -0.18 16.93 -11.16
C ALA A 150 -1.23 16.03 -10.48
N ASP A 151 -2.21 16.64 -9.80
CA ASP A 151 -3.45 15.99 -9.38
C ASP A 151 -4.65 16.70 -10.05
N PRO A 152 -5.16 16.15 -11.16
CA PRO A 152 -6.27 16.76 -11.90
C PRO A 152 -7.63 16.57 -11.23
N THR A 153 -7.71 15.85 -10.11
CA THR A 153 -8.97 15.63 -9.38
C THR A 153 -9.57 16.98 -8.93
N PRO A 154 -10.84 17.28 -9.27
CA PRO A 154 -11.46 18.53 -8.86
C PRO A 154 -11.65 18.62 -7.35
N THR A 155 -11.27 19.74 -6.76
CA THR A 155 -11.45 19.99 -5.33
C THR A 155 -12.68 20.84 -5.05
N PRO A 156 -13.17 20.90 -3.79
CA PRO A 156 -14.23 21.83 -3.42
C PRO A 156 -13.82 23.29 -3.69
N GLU A 157 -14.79 24.15 -3.99
CA GLU A 157 -14.55 25.58 -4.23
C GLU A 157 -14.00 26.27 -2.98
N LYS A 158 -14.59 25.96 -1.82
CA LYS A 158 -14.12 26.45 -0.51
C LYS A 158 -13.16 25.43 0.09
N ARG A 159 -11.94 25.89 0.36
CA ARG A 159 -10.85 25.11 0.96
C ARG A 159 -10.35 25.78 2.21
N THR A 160 -9.78 24.99 3.10
CA THR A 160 -9.11 25.49 4.29
C THR A 160 -7.92 26.38 3.88
N PRO A 161 -7.78 27.61 4.43
CA PRO A 161 -6.68 28.51 4.09
C PRO A 161 -5.30 27.91 4.39
N VAL A 162 -4.31 28.33 3.61
CA VAL A 162 -2.90 27.92 3.76
C VAL A 162 -2.08 29.07 4.32
N ASP A 163 -1.24 28.80 5.31
CA ASP A 163 -0.17 29.72 5.71
C ASP A 163 0.96 29.63 4.69
N HIS A 164 0.92 30.54 3.71
CA HIS A 164 1.90 30.58 2.62
C HIS A 164 3.33 30.85 3.10
N VAL A 165 3.51 31.62 4.19
CA VAL A 165 4.85 31.93 4.71
C VAL A 165 5.48 30.66 5.28
N ARG A 166 4.74 29.92 6.11
CA ARG A 166 5.21 28.66 6.69
C ARG A 166 5.42 27.59 5.62
N LEU A 167 4.52 27.51 4.64
CA LEU A 167 4.67 26.61 3.50
C LEU A 167 6.00 26.84 2.77
N GLU A 168 6.28 28.07 2.34
CA GLU A 168 7.49 28.36 1.55
C GLU A 168 8.77 28.16 2.37
N GLN A 169 8.77 28.52 3.67
CA GLN A 169 9.90 28.24 4.56
C GLN A 169 10.17 26.74 4.70
N ALA A 170 9.12 25.92 4.81
CA ALA A 170 9.25 24.49 4.93
C ALA A 170 9.66 23.84 3.60
N ILE A 171 9.14 24.31 2.45
CA ILE A 171 9.58 23.89 1.12
C ILE A 171 11.07 24.21 0.91
N GLN A 172 11.55 25.36 1.41
CA GLN A 172 12.97 25.69 1.34
C GLN A 172 13.84 24.72 2.15
N ARG A 173 13.37 24.26 3.31
CA ARG A 173 14.04 23.19 4.07
C ARG A 173 14.00 21.86 3.34
N VAL A 174 12.88 21.51 2.69
CA VAL A 174 12.76 20.30 1.86
C VAL A 174 13.78 20.28 0.72
N ARG A 175 14.00 21.42 0.06
CA ARG A 175 15.01 21.56 -1.01
C ARG A 175 16.45 21.28 -0.57
N ALA A 176 16.74 21.33 0.73
CA ALA A 176 18.07 21.04 1.27
C ALA A 176 18.28 19.54 1.56
N TYR A 177 17.25 18.70 1.43
CA TYR A 177 17.32 17.26 1.54
C TYR A 177 17.48 16.59 0.16
N PRO A 178 17.96 15.33 0.09
CA PRO A 178 18.05 14.58 -1.16
C PRO A 178 16.68 14.07 -1.59
N VAL A 179 15.84 14.98 -2.07
CA VAL A 179 14.54 14.66 -2.67
C VAL A 179 14.61 14.87 -4.18
N ALA A 180 13.87 14.05 -4.92
CA ALA A 180 13.60 14.29 -6.33
C ALA A 180 12.94 15.68 -6.53
N VAL A 181 13.68 16.61 -7.15
CA VAL A 181 13.33 18.04 -7.24
C VAL A 181 12.02 18.25 -8.02
N GLU A 182 11.75 17.39 -8.99
CA GLU A 182 10.54 17.36 -9.79
C GLU A 182 9.27 17.11 -8.96
N LEU A 183 9.37 16.49 -7.78
CA LEU A 183 8.23 16.20 -6.91
C LEU A 183 7.86 17.38 -5.99
N ILE A 184 8.73 18.38 -5.85
CA ILE A 184 8.48 19.56 -5.00
C ILE A 184 7.32 20.41 -5.56
N GLY A 185 7.25 20.55 -6.89
CA GLY A 185 6.16 21.26 -7.57
C GLY A 185 4.79 20.61 -7.31
N PRO A 186 4.60 19.31 -7.64
CA PRO A 186 3.42 18.54 -7.31
C PRO A 186 3.01 18.59 -5.82
N LEU A 187 3.96 18.48 -4.89
CA LEU A 187 3.69 18.59 -3.46
C LEU A 187 3.13 19.96 -3.11
N ARG A 188 3.79 21.03 -3.56
CA ARG A 188 3.36 22.41 -3.31
C ARG A 188 1.98 22.68 -3.91
N GLU A 189 1.74 22.25 -5.15
CA GLU A 189 0.43 22.35 -5.80
C GLU A 189 -0.64 21.62 -4.97
N ARG A 190 -0.37 20.40 -4.51
CA ARG A 190 -1.30 19.63 -3.69
C ARG A 190 -1.63 20.34 -2.38
N ILE A 191 -0.66 20.94 -1.69
CA ILE A 191 -0.91 21.64 -0.42
C ILE A 191 -1.78 22.89 -0.63
N ILE A 192 -1.54 23.62 -1.72
CA ILE A 192 -2.27 24.86 -2.04
C ILE A 192 -3.66 24.57 -2.58
N GLU A 193 -3.76 23.67 -3.56
CA GLU A 193 -4.99 23.44 -4.30
C GLU A 193 -5.82 22.27 -3.77
N GLY A 194 -5.20 21.34 -3.04
CA GLY A 194 -5.84 20.12 -2.55
C GLY A 194 -7.02 20.38 -1.63
N SER A 195 -7.92 19.42 -1.58
CA SER A 195 -8.96 19.31 -0.56
C SER A 195 -8.39 18.78 0.76
N ASP A 196 -9.18 18.86 1.84
CA ASP A 196 -8.72 18.44 3.15
C ASP A 196 -8.47 16.91 3.22
N ASP A 197 -9.34 16.09 2.62
CA ASP A 197 -9.17 14.62 2.52
C ASP A 197 -7.92 14.22 1.73
N GLN A 198 -7.49 15.05 0.77
CA GLN A 198 -6.26 14.85 0.03
C GLN A 198 -5.00 15.19 0.85
N LEU A 199 -5.13 15.86 1.99
CA LEU A 199 -4.02 16.31 2.83
C LEU A 199 -3.99 15.67 4.22
N VAL A 200 -5.05 14.98 4.62
CA VAL A 200 -5.06 14.10 5.79
C VAL A 200 -4.87 12.65 5.36
N ARG A 201 -4.13 11.86 6.15
CA ARG A 201 -3.92 10.42 5.90
C ARG A 201 -3.44 10.10 4.48
N VAL A 202 -2.55 10.93 3.95
CA VAL A 202 -1.92 10.75 2.65
C VAL A 202 -1.16 9.42 2.62
N ARG A 203 -1.41 8.65 1.57
CA ARG A 203 -0.76 7.37 1.28
C ARG A 203 0.29 7.60 0.18
N PRO A 204 1.60 7.62 0.49
CA PRO A 204 2.63 7.99 -0.46
C PRO A 204 2.63 7.14 -1.74
N PHE A 205 2.44 5.82 -1.64
CA PHE A 205 2.47 4.94 -2.83
C PHE A 205 1.25 5.15 -3.73
N ALA A 206 0.05 5.31 -3.17
CA ALA A 206 -1.14 5.65 -3.97
C ALA A 206 -1.00 7.03 -4.64
N LEU A 207 -0.35 7.98 -3.97
CA LEU A 207 -0.07 9.29 -4.54
C LEU A 207 1.00 9.22 -5.63
N ALA A 208 2.03 8.39 -5.47
CA ALA A 208 3.04 8.14 -6.50
C ALA A 208 2.42 7.59 -7.79
N ASP A 209 1.48 6.65 -7.68
CA ASP A 209 0.74 6.12 -8.83
C ASP A 209 -0.05 7.22 -9.55
N THR A 210 -0.60 8.19 -8.79
CA THR A 210 -1.32 9.35 -9.32
C THR A 210 -0.37 10.33 -10.04
N TRP A 211 0.78 10.62 -9.42
CA TRP A 211 1.82 11.49 -9.98
C TRP A 211 2.66 10.82 -11.06
N ARG A 212 2.51 9.50 -11.26
CA ARG A 212 3.36 8.66 -12.12
C ARG A 212 4.84 8.79 -11.76
N ALA A 213 5.11 8.82 -10.46
CA ALA A 213 6.44 8.95 -9.88
C ALA A 213 6.90 7.63 -9.27
N ASP A 214 8.21 7.53 -8.99
CA ASP A 214 8.72 6.43 -8.19
C ASP A 214 8.13 6.44 -6.78
N ARG A 215 7.69 5.28 -6.31
CA ARG A 215 7.00 5.12 -5.03
C ARG A 215 7.90 5.44 -3.83
N LEU A 216 9.18 5.04 -3.88
CA LEU A 216 10.13 5.31 -2.81
C LEU A 216 10.56 6.77 -2.81
N GLU A 217 10.71 7.40 -3.98
CA GLU A 217 10.99 8.84 -4.04
C GLU A 217 9.86 9.70 -3.46
N VAL A 218 8.60 9.33 -3.72
CA VAL A 218 7.47 10.01 -3.06
C VAL A 218 7.45 9.74 -1.56
N LEU A 219 7.73 8.51 -1.11
CA LEU A 219 7.84 8.23 0.33
C LEU A 219 8.96 9.04 1.00
N ARG A 220 10.17 9.09 0.40
CA ARG A 220 11.30 9.91 0.86
C ARG A 220 10.92 11.38 0.96
N LEU A 221 10.25 11.91 -0.07
CA LEU A 221 9.75 13.28 -0.05
C LEU A 221 8.87 13.54 1.18
N PHE A 222 7.94 12.65 1.50
CA PHE A 222 7.07 12.80 2.67
C PHE A 222 7.82 12.67 3.99
N LEU A 223 8.80 11.76 4.11
CA LEU A 223 9.67 11.64 5.29
C LEU A 223 10.44 12.94 5.55
N TYR A 224 11.08 13.50 4.53
CA TYR A 224 11.79 14.77 4.64
C TYR A 224 10.84 15.97 4.83
N ALA A 225 9.67 15.97 4.20
CA ALA A 225 8.64 16.99 4.39
C ALA A 225 8.11 16.99 5.84
N THR A 226 7.96 15.81 6.46
CA THR A 226 7.66 15.71 7.89
C THR A 226 8.78 16.31 8.74
N ARG A 227 10.05 15.97 8.47
CA ARG A 227 11.18 16.58 9.18
C ARG A 227 11.26 18.10 8.98
N ALA A 228 10.83 18.59 7.82
CA ALA A 228 10.76 20.02 7.51
C ALA A 228 9.54 20.72 8.14
N GLY A 229 8.63 20.00 8.81
CA GLY A 229 7.45 20.54 9.48
C GLY A 229 6.24 20.78 8.57
N LEU A 230 6.20 20.16 7.38
CA LEU A 230 5.02 20.20 6.50
C LEU A 230 3.96 19.18 6.91
N PHE A 231 4.38 17.99 7.33
CA PHE A 231 3.49 16.88 7.65
C PHE A 231 3.80 16.28 9.02
N GLU A 232 2.85 15.58 9.58
CA GLU A 232 3.00 14.66 10.69
C GLU A 232 2.83 13.24 10.16
N LEU A 233 3.58 12.30 10.74
CA LEU A 233 3.43 10.88 10.47
C LEU A 233 2.43 10.26 11.45
N ARG A 234 1.66 9.28 10.97
CA ARG A 234 0.69 8.52 11.76
C ARG A 234 0.71 7.06 11.30
N TRP A 235 0.54 6.14 12.23
CA TRP A 235 0.44 4.70 11.93
C TRP A 235 -1.01 4.26 11.98
N GLN A 236 -1.47 3.61 10.91
CA GLN A 236 -2.82 3.08 10.82
C GLN A 236 -2.84 1.57 10.89
N LEU A 237 -3.74 1.05 11.73
CA LEU A 237 -3.96 -0.38 11.89
C LEU A 237 -5.06 -0.85 10.94
N MET A 238 -4.69 -1.73 10.04
CA MET A 238 -5.54 -2.27 8.98
C MET A 238 -6.18 -3.58 9.41
N CYS A 239 -7.49 -3.73 9.16
CA CYS A 239 -8.16 -5.00 9.38
C CYS A 239 -7.82 -6.03 8.29
N PRO A 240 -7.39 -7.26 8.63
CA PRO A 240 -7.02 -8.25 7.61
C PRO A 240 -8.21 -8.79 6.82
N ASN A 241 -9.43 -8.60 7.32
CA ASN A 241 -10.65 -9.07 6.66
C ASN A 241 -11.29 -8.01 5.75
N CYS A 242 -11.42 -6.76 6.20
CA CYS A 242 -11.99 -5.69 5.37
C CYS A 242 -10.96 -4.75 4.75
N ARG A 243 -9.67 -4.83 5.15
CA ARG A 243 -8.54 -4.02 4.67
C ARG A 243 -8.81 -2.51 4.69
N VAL A 244 -9.52 -2.07 5.72
CA VAL A 244 -9.81 -0.65 6.01
C VAL A 244 -9.14 -0.31 7.34
N PRO A 245 -8.57 0.89 7.49
CA PRO A 245 -8.04 1.36 8.77
C PRO A 245 -9.12 1.33 9.84
N LYS A 246 -8.76 0.90 11.06
CA LYS A 246 -9.68 0.87 12.20
C LYS A 246 -9.21 1.68 13.39
N GLN A 247 -7.91 1.88 13.50
CA GLN A 247 -7.30 2.69 14.53
C GLN A 247 -6.08 3.40 13.96
N GLU A 248 -5.76 4.54 14.55
CA GLU A 248 -4.60 5.35 14.26
C GLU A 248 -3.83 5.57 15.56
N VAL A 249 -2.50 5.53 15.49
CA VAL A 249 -1.59 5.83 16.60
C VAL A 249 -0.47 6.76 16.14
N GLU A 250 0.14 7.50 17.06
CA GLU A 250 1.10 8.55 16.72
C GLU A 250 2.52 8.02 16.49
N GLY A 251 2.85 6.87 17.07
CA GLY A 251 4.18 6.25 16.95
C GLY A 251 4.15 4.74 17.18
N LEU A 252 5.20 4.04 16.75
CA LEU A 252 5.29 2.58 16.84
C LEU A 252 5.14 2.04 18.27
N ALA A 253 5.57 2.78 19.29
CA ALA A 253 5.47 2.38 20.69
C ALA A 253 4.02 2.33 21.21
N GLN A 254 3.08 2.97 20.52
CA GLN A 254 1.66 2.97 20.87
C GLN A 254 0.88 1.85 20.18
N LEU A 255 1.54 1.02 19.36
CA LEU A 255 0.85 -0.09 18.68
C LEU A 255 0.29 -1.08 19.71
N PRO A 256 -0.99 -1.47 19.61
CA PRO A 256 -1.56 -2.52 20.45
C PRO A 256 -1.01 -3.90 20.05
N VAL A 257 -0.91 -4.79 21.03
CA VAL A 257 -0.50 -6.19 20.83
C VAL A 257 -1.58 -6.98 20.08
N GLN A 258 -2.85 -6.71 20.39
CA GLN A 258 -4.00 -7.27 19.71
C GLN A 258 -5.00 -6.18 19.38
N PHE A 259 -5.65 -6.33 18.23
CA PHE A 259 -6.68 -5.43 17.75
C PHE A 259 -7.99 -6.19 17.53
N HIS A 260 -9.13 -5.57 17.84
CA HIS A 260 -10.46 -6.09 17.53
C HIS A 260 -11.18 -5.21 16.52
N CYS A 261 -11.61 -5.78 15.41
CA CYS A 261 -12.43 -5.09 14.42
C CYS A 261 -13.92 -5.35 14.68
N GLU A 262 -14.61 -4.39 15.26
CA GLU A 262 -16.06 -4.47 15.54
C GLU A 262 -16.88 -4.74 14.26
N VAL A 263 -16.47 -4.16 13.12
CA VAL A 263 -17.17 -4.34 11.84
C VAL A 263 -17.07 -5.78 11.31
N CYS A 264 -15.93 -6.44 11.54
CA CYS A 264 -15.70 -7.79 11.05
C CYS A 264 -15.94 -8.87 12.12
N GLY A 265 -16.05 -8.48 13.39
CA GLY A 265 -16.15 -9.39 14.54
C GLY A 265 -14.89 -10.24 14.77
N ILE A 266 -13.71 -9.79 14.32
CA ILE A 266 -12.45 -10.55 14.45
C ILE A 266 -11.44 -9.84 15.33
N SER A 267 -10.64 -10.63 16.05
CA SER A 267 -9.44 -10.16 16.74
C SER A 267 -8.19 -10.71 16.06
N TYR A 268 -7.14 -9.90 15.93
CA TYR A 268 -5.91 -10.26 15.24
C TYR A 268 -4.70 -9.51 15.83
N GLY A 269 -3.52 -10.09 15.64
CA GLY A 269 -2.25 -9.47 16.00
C GLY A 269 -1.77 -8.49 14.94
N THR A 270 -0.81 -7.66 15.32
CA THR A 270 -0.24 -6.64 14.45
C THR A 270 0.93 -7.23 13.64
N GLU A 271 0.70 -7.47 12.35
CA GLU A 271 1.72 -7.90 11.38
C GLU A 271 2.20 -6.69 10.55
N PHE A 272 3.51 -6.44 10.51
CA PHE A 272 4.09 -5.21 9.95
C PHE A 272 4.01 -5.13 8.41
N ASP A 273 3.87 -6.27 7.72
CA ASP A 273 3.84 -6.35 6.26
C ASP A 273 2.46 -6.07 5.66
N ARG A 274 1.40 -6.01 6.49
CA ARG A 274 0.00 -5.87 6.02
C ARG A 274 -0.87 -5.07 6.97
N GLY A 275 -0.69 -5.26 8.28
CA GLY A 275 -1.57 -4.74 9.32
C GLY A 275 -1.24 -3.32 9.77
N VAL A 276 -0.07 -2.79 9.41
CA VAL A 276 0.39 -1.46 9.84
C VAL A 276 0.84 -0.64 8.64
N GLU A 277 0.18 0.49 8.40
CA GLU A 277 0.48 1.40 7.29
C GLU A 277 0.91 2.78 7.84
N LEU A 278 2.01 3.32 7.32
CA LEU A 278 2.42 4.70 7.56
C LEU A 278 1.62 5.65 6.67
N ARG A 279 1.06 6.69 7.26
CA ARG A 279 0.39 7.78 6.54
C ARG A 279 0.84 9.13 7.04
N PHE A 280 0.58 10.16 6.23
CA PHE A 280 0.99 11.52 6.52
C PHE A 280 -0.20 12.47 6.55
N SER A 281 -0.24 13.38 7.51
CA SER A 281 -1.26 14.44 7.57
C SER A 281 -0.58 15.79 7.57
N ILE A 282 -1.11 16.75 6.82
CA ILE A 282 -0.57 18.11 6.79
C ILE A 282 -0.54 18.69 8.20
N HIS A 283 0.57 19.30 8.59
CA HIS A 283 0.73 19.87 9.92
C HIS A 283 -0.20 21.09 10.07
N PRO A 284 -0.97 21.23 11.18
CA PRO A 284 -1.95 22.30 11.35
C PRO A 284 -1.37 23.72 11.28
N SER A 285 -0.07 23.88 11.56
CA SER A 285 0.64 25.15 11.42
C SER A 285 0.69 25.67 9.98
N VAL A 286 0.61 24.78 8.98
CA VAL A 286 0.61 25.12 7.55
C VAL A 286 -0.83 25.20 7.03
N ARG A 287 -1.65 24.21 7.39
CA ARG A 287 -3.07 24.15 6.98
C ARG A 287 -3.84 23.28 7.96
N ALA A 288 -4.88 23.83 8.58
CA ALA A 288 -5.73 23.12 9.54
C ALA A 288 -6.78 22.23 8.85
N ALA A 289 -6.33 21.28 8.04
CA ALA A 289 -7.21 20.39 7.28
C ALA A 289 -8.06 19.50 8.21
N THR A 290 -9.30 19.23 7.80
CA THR A 290 -10.28 18.46 8.58
C THR A 290 -10.63 17.11 7.94
N ASP A 291 -10.66 16.05 8.74
CA ASP A 291 -11.08 14.70 8.34
C ASP A 291 -12.61 14.55 8.44
N LEU A 292 -13.35 15.45 7.80
CA LEU A 292 -14.80 15.33 7.70
C LEU A 292 -15.15 14.15 6.78
N VAL A 293 -16.11 13.33 7.21
CA VAL A 293 -16.56 12.16 6.49
C VAL A 293 -17.79 12.50 5.64
N TYR A 294 -17.82 12.05 4.39
CA TYR A 294 -18.94 12.22 3.46
C TYR A 294 -19.47 10.87 2.97
N CYS A 295 -18.62 9.85 2.93
CA CYS A 295 -18.96 8.46 2.59
C CYS A 295 -17.94 7.48 3.17
N ILE A 296 -18.42 6.43 3.86
CA ILE A 296 -17.55 5.36 4.38
C ILE A 296 -17.69 4.02 3.64
N GLY A 297 -18.70 3.89 2.78
CA GLY A 297 -19.05 2.64 2.08
C GLY A 297 -18.67 2.61 0.60
N GLY A 298 -18.08 3.68 0.08
CA GLY A 298 -17.79 3.83 -1.35
C GLY A 298 -16.75 2.85 -1.90
N PRO A 299 -16.78 2.56 -3.22
CA PRO A 299 -15.91 1.52 -3.79
C PRO A 299 -14.40 1.83 -3.70
N LEU A 300 -13.95 3.08 -3.90
CA LEU A 300 -12.49 3.36 -3.86
C LEU A 300 -11.90 3.23 -2.44
N ARG A 301 -12.71 3.45 -1.40
CA ARG A 301 -12.32 3.22 0.00
C ARG A 301 -12.04 1.73 0.29
N MET A 302 -12.57 0.86 -0.56
CA MET A 302 -12.36 -0.59 -0.55
C MET A 302 -11.89 -1.06 -1.94
N SER A 303 -10.85 -0.41 -2.49
CA SER A 303 -10.38 -0.60 -3.86
C SER A 303 -10.12 -2.06 -4.24
N HIS A 304 -9.68 -2.89 -3.29
CA HIS A 304 -9.45 -4.34 -3.44
C HIS A 304 -10.72 -5.17 -3.69
N ILE A 305 -11.92 -4.62 -3.45
CA ILE A 305 -13.19 -5.32 -3.69
C ILE A 305 -13.63 -5.05 -5.14
N ALA A 306 -13.60 -6.09 -5.97
CA ALA A 306 -14.02 -6.06 -7.36
C ALA A 306 -15.54 -5.96 -7.51
N ALA A 307 -16.30 -6.59 -6.62
CA ALA A 307 -17.75 -6.42 -6.57
C ALA A 307 -18.31 -6.66 -5.16
N GLN A 308 -19.38 -5.95 -4.87
CA GLN A 308 -20.18 -6.14 -3.67
C GLN A 308 -21.66 -6.12 -4.04
N GLN A 309 -22.42 -7.14 -3.63
CA GLN A 309 -23.84 -7.27 -3.92
C GLN A 309 -24.63 -7.61 -2.66
N TYR A 310 -25.64 -6.81 -2.35
CA TYR A 310 -26.59 -7.08 -1.28
C TYR A 310 -27.72 -7.95 -1.85
N LEU A 311 -27.76 -9.21 -1.43
CA LEU A 311 -28.71 -10.21 -1.92
C LEU A 311 -29.81 -10.44 -0.89
N ARG A 312 -31.06 -10.17 -1.27
CA ARG A 312 -32.24 -10.54 -0.49
C ARG A 312 -32.37 -12.07 -0.41
N PRO A 313 -33.21 -12.60 0.51
CA PRO A 313 -33.50 -14.02 0.56
C PRO A 313 -33.90 -14.56 -0.82
N HIS A 314 -33.26 -15.66 -1.24
CA HIS A 314 -33.51 -16.34 -2.52
C HIS A 314 -33.14 -15.56 -3.79
N GLU A 315 -32.54 -14.38 -3.66
CA GLU A 315 -32.12 -13.55 -4.79
C GLU A 315 -30.87 -14.12 -5.48
N GLU A 316 -30.84 -13.99 -6.80
CA GLU A 316 -29.69 -14.31 -7.64
C GLU A 316 -29.29 -13.08 -8.46
N ARG A 317 -27.98 -12.85 -8.60
CA ARG A 317 -27.45 -11.70 -9.33
C ARG A 317 -26.22 -12.07 -10.16
N GLY A 318 -26.21 -11.60 -11.41
CA GLY A 318 -25.05 -11.72 -12.29
C GLY A 318 -23.91 -10.79 -11.86
N LEU A 319 -22.67 -11.26 -12.00
CA LEU A 319 -21.43 -10.54 -11.76
C LEU A 319 -20.65 -10.46 -13.07
N ALA A 320 -20.54 -9.25 -13.63
CA ALA A 320 -19.73 -8.99 -14.81
C ALA A 320 -18.25 -8.80 -14.43
N ILE A 321 -17.61 -9.87 -13.92
CA ILE A 321 -16.21 -9.87 -13.49
C ILE A 321 -15.45 -10.94 -14.26
N THR A 322 -14.29 -10.58 -14.78
CA THR A 322 -13.34 -11.51 -15.40
C THR A 322 -12.07 -11.51 -14.56
N PRO A 323 -11.83 -12.51 -13.69
CA PRO A 323 -10.64 -12.55 -12.87
C PRO A 323 -9.39 -12.70 -13.74
N THR A 324 -8.46 -11.76 -13.61
CA THR A 324 -7.09 -11.87 -14.15
C THR A 324 -6.16 -12.54 -13.15
N GLU A 325 -6.49 -12.43 -11.86
CA GLU A 325 -5.79 -13.01 -10.72
C GLU A 325 -6.78 -13.73 -9.81
N ALA A 326 -6.27 -14.40 -8.77
CA ALA A 326 -7.13 -15.06 -7.78
C ALA A 326 -7.97 -14.04 -7.00
N LEU A 327 -9.28 -14.30 -6.92
CA LEU A 327 -10.24 -13.56 -6.11
C LEU A 327 -10.71 -14.41 -4.92
N ARG A 328 -11.28 -13.76 -3.92
CA ARG A 328 -11.97 -14.38 -2.79
C ARG A 328 -13.41 -13.92 -2.78
N LEU A 329 -14.35 -14.86 -2.73
CA LEU A 329 -15.75 -14.60 -2.46
C LEU A 329 -16.04 -14.91 -0.99
N ARG A 330 -16.51 -13.91 -0.26
CA ARG A 330 -16.87 -14.02 1.17
C ARG A 330 -18.19 -13.31 1.46
N THR A 331 -18.63 -13.44 2.71
CA THR A 331 -19.71 -12.63 3.26
C THR A 331 -19.35 -12.09 4.64
N VAL A 332 -20.09 -11.08 5.11
CA VAL A 332 -19.91 -10.50 6.45
C VAL A 332 -20.40 -11.51 7.49
N GLY A 333 -19.66 -11.67 8.59
CA GLY A 333 -20.03 -12.57 9.68
C GLY A 333 -19.69 -14.05 9.46
N SER A 334 -19.03 -14.41 8.34
CA SER A 334 -18.49 -15.76 8.12
C SER A 334 -16.98 -15.72 7.94
N SER A 335 -16.27 -16.70 8.52
CA SER A 335 -14.84 -16.92 8.28
C SER A 335 -14.57 -17.74 7.02
N HIS A 336 -15.59 -18.38 6.45
CA HIS A 336 -15.48 -19.14 5.22
C HIS A 336 -15.44 -18.22 4.00
N HIS A 337 -14.57 -18.57 3.06
CA HIS A 337 -14.45 -17.91 1.77
C HIS A 337 -14.20 -18.96 0.68
N LEU A 338 -14.60 -18.62 -0.55
CA LEU A 338 -14.31 -19.41 -1.73
C LEU A 338 -13.25 -18.67 -2.55
N THR A 339 -12.14 -19.33 -2.85
CA THR A 339 -11.14 -18.79 -3.78
C THR A 339 -11.56 -19.07 -5.23
N ILE A 340 -11.56 -18.03 -6.05
CA ILE A 340 -11.88 -18.06 -7.48
C ILE A 340 -10.58 -17.77 -8.24
N ALA A 341 -10.03 -18.76 -8.92
CA ALA A 341 -8.84 -18.63 -9.74
C ALA A 341 -9.22 -18.61 -11.24
N PRO A 342 -8.46 -17.89 -12.08
CA PRO A 342 -8.64 -17.96 -13.52
C PRO A 342 -8.32 -19.37 -14.03
N GLY A 343 -9.30 -20.02 -14.64
CA GLY A 343 -9.17 -21.34 -15.25
C GLY A 343 -8.81 -21.29 -16.75
N PRO A 344 -8.73 -22.45 -17.41
CA PRO A 344 -8.53 -22.53 -18.86
C PRO A 344 -9.72 -21.91 -19.63
N PRO A 345 -9.54 -21.48 -20.88
CA PRO A 345 -10.64 -20.98 -21.70
C PRO A 345 -11.70 -22.07 -21.92
N ALA A 346 -12.98 -21.70 -21.78
CA ALA A 346 -14.07 -22.60 -22.10
C ALA A 346 -14.28 -22.68 -23.61
N SER A 347 -14.55 -23.89 -24.13
CA SER A 347 -14.93 -24.08 -25.53
C SER A 347 -16.34 -23.57 -25.86
N ARG A 348 -17.18 -23.37 -24.84
CA ARG A 348 -18.52 -22.76 -24.93
C ARG A 348 -18.78 -21.82 -23.75
N PRO A 349 -19.57 -20.75 -23.92
CA PRO A 349 -19.98 -19.89 -22.81
C PRO A 349 -20.61 -20.72 -21.70
N THR A 350 -20.02 -20.67 -20.50
CA THR A 350 -20.47 -21.46 -19.34
C THR A 350 -21.05 -20.52 -18.30
N ALA A 351 -22.28 -20.77 -17.87
CA ALA A 351 -22.88 -20.05 -16.75
C ALA A 351 -22.45 -20.73 -15.43
N VAL A 352 -21.67 -20.02 -14.62
CA VAL A 352 -21.18 -20.49 -13.33
C VAL A 352 -21.93 -19.78 -12.23
N LYS A 353 -22.61 -20.55 -11.39
CA LYS A 353 -23.43 -20.05 -10.30
C LYS A 353 -22.83 -20.45 -8.96
N LEU A 354 -22.58 -19.44 -8.12
CA LEU A 354 -22.07 -19.59 -6.77
C LEU A 354 -23.21 -19.36 -5.78
N THR A 355 -23.43 -20.31 -4.89
CA THR A 355 -24.61 -20.29 -4.02
C THR A 355 -24.18 -20.22 -2.56
N TYR A 356 -24.72 -19.26 -1.82
CA TYR A 356 -24.53 -19.17 -0.38
C TYR A 356 -25.64 -19.94 0.33
N ALA A 357 -25.25 -20.99 1.06
CA ALA A 357 -26.13 -21.84 1.87
C ALA A 357 -25.34 -22.37 3.07
N ASP A 358 -26.01 -22.60 4.20
CA ASP A 358 -25.42 -23.21 5.41
C ASP A 358 -24.10 -22.56 5.86
N GLY A 359 -24.04 -21.22 5.83
CA GLY A 359 -22.87 -20.46 6.30
C GLY A 359 -21.67 -20.39 5.35
N ARG A 360 -21.77 -20.95 4.13
CA ARG A 360 -20.65 -21.00 3.16
C ARG A 360 -21.08 -20.78 1.71
N TRP A 361 -20.11 -20.35 0.89
CA TRP A 361 -20.26 -20.30 -0.57
C TRP A 361 -19.93 -21.65 -1.20
N VAL A 362 -20.81 -22.14 -2.07
CA VAL A 362 -20.70 -23.40 -2.79
C VAL A 362 -20.63 -23.14 -4.29
N ALA A 363 -19.67 -23.77 -4.97
CA ALA A 363 -19.52 -23.73 -6.42
C ALA A 363 -19.84 -25.10 -7.05
N PRO A 364 -20.04 -25.18 -8.38
CA PRO A 364 -20.19 -26.45 -9.07
C PRO A 364 -18.95 -27.35 -8.86
N HIS A 365 -19.15 -28.55 -8.32
CA HIS A 365 -18.07 -29.49 -7.98
C HIS A 365 -17.14 -29.80 -9.14
N SER A 366 -17.64 -29.82 -10.39
CA SER A 366 -16.86 -30.08 -11.60
C SER A 366 -15.73 -29.06 -11.82
N LEU A 367 -15.86 -27.85 -11.27
CA LEU A 367 -14.92 -26.74 -11.43
C LEU A 367 -14.00 -26.54 -10.21
N ILE A 368 -14.11 -27.38 -9.17
CA ILE A 368 -13.24 -27.29 -8.00
C ILE A 368 -11.96 -28.11 -8.22
N ARG A 369 -10.79 -27.50 -7.98
CA ARG A 369 -9.47 -28.14 -7.95
C ARG A 369 -8.70 -27.61 -6.74
N GLU A 370 -8.14 -28.50 -5.93
CA GLU A 370 -7.35 -28.13 -4.73
C GLU A 370 -8.07 -27.08 -3.86
N GLU A 371 -9.37 -27.28 -3.60
CA GLU A 371 -10.23 -26.39 -2.80
C GLU A 371 -10.48 -24.99 -3.41
N ARG A 372 -10.13 -24.77 -4.67
CA ARG A 372 -10.32 -23.51 -5.40
C ARG A 372 -11.26 -23.73 -6.58
N LEU A 373 -12.08 -22.73 -6.88
CA LEU A 373 -12.86 -22.68 -8.11
C LEU A 373 -11.95 -22.24 -9.26
N GLU A 374 -11.73 -23.10 -10.25
CA GLU A 374 -11.15 -22.69 -11.53
C GLU A 374 -12.27 -22.17 -12.43
N LEU A 375 -12.37 -20.84 -12.53
CA LEU A 375 -13.39 -20.18 -13.34
C LEU A 375 -12.95 -20.15 -14.82
N PRO A 376 -13.61 -20.87 -15.74
CA PRO A 376 -13.19 -20.89 -17.13
C PRO A 376 -13.29 -19.50 -17.76
N ARG A 377 -12.30 -19.10 -18.57
CA ARG A 377 -12.33 -17.78 -19.22
C ARG A 377 -13.52 -17.69 -20.17
N GLY A 378 -14.21 -16.56 -20.17
CA GLY A 378 -15.44 -16.33 -20.95
C GLY A 378 -16.72 -16.82 -20.29
N SER A 379 -16.65 -17.33 -19.06
CA SER A 379 -17.85 -17.70 -18.28
C SER A 379 -18.64 -16.48 -17.82
N THR A 380 -19.97 -16.64 -17.68
CA THR A 380 -20.79 -15.70 -16.91
C THR A 380 -20.85 -16.17 -15.47
N LEU A 381 -20.65 -15.26 -14.52
CA LEU A 381 -20.66 -15.58 -13.09
C LEU A 381 -21.94 -15.04 -12.45
N SER A 382 -22.61 -15.81 -11.61
CA SER A 382 -23.70 -15.32 -10.75
C SER A 382 -23.51 -15.74 -9.29
N VAL A 383 -24.03 -14.94 -8.37
CA VAL A 383 -24.11 -15.25 -6.94
C VAL A 383 -25.57 -15.34 -6.53
N ARG A 384 -25.91 -16.37 -5.74
CA ARG A 384 -27.27 -16.58 -5.21
C ARG A 384 -27.25 -16.76 -3.71
N ASN A 385 -28.18 -16.09 -3.03
CA ASN A 385 -28.47 -16.32 -1.62
C ASN A 385 -29.57 -17.38 -1.50
N GLN A 386 -29.35 -18.50 -0.80
CA GLN A 386 -30.38 -19.51 -0.52
C GLN A 386 -30.94 -19.43 0.91
N THR A 387 -30.41 -18.55 1.74
CA THR A 387 -30.81 -18.42 3.15
C THR A 387 -32.09 -17.58 3.30
N GLY A 388 -32.69 -17.63 4.50
CA GLY A 388 -33.87 -16.82 4.85
C GLY A 388 -33.57 -15.37 5.23
N GLY A 389 -32.29 -14.98 5.35
CA GLY A 389 -31.85 -13.62 5.66
C GLY A 389 -31.10 -12.97 4.50
N PRO A 390 -30.86 -11.65 4.53
CA PRO A 390 -30.02 -10.99 3.54
C PRO A 390 -28.55 -11.41 3.68
N VAL A 391 -27.83 -11.40 2.57
CA VAL A 391 -26.39 -11.74 2.50
C VAL A 391 -25.67 -10.69 1.68
N LEU A 392 -24.53 -10.21 2.19
CA LEU A 392 -23.64 -9.34 1.42
C LEU A 392 -22.56 -10.19 0.75
N ALA A 393 -22.65 -10.39 -0.55
CA ALA A 393 -21.64 -11.08 -1.34
C ALA A 393 -20.49 -10.11 -1.67
N VAL A 394 -19.28 -10.41 -1.21
CA VAL A 394 -18.09 -9.58 -1.43
C VAL A 394 -17.08 -10.40 -2.24
N VAL A 395 -16.79 -9.94 -3.45
CA VAL A 395 -15.74 -10.50 -4.33
C VAL A 395 -14.56 -9.54 -4.32
N GLU A 396 -13.43 -10.00 -3.79
CA GLU A 396 -12.24 -9.17 -3.58
C GLU A 396 -10.97 -9.84 -4.09
N GLU A 397 -9.93 -9.06 -4.34
CA GLU A 397 -8.61 -9.57 -4.68
C GLU A 397 -8.03 -10.42 -3.55
N ALA A 398 -7.47 -11.58 -3.88
CA ALA A 398 -6.82 -12.42 -2.88
C ALA A 398 -5.52 -11.79 -2.36
N ALA A 399 -4.77 -11.11 -3.24
CA ALA A 399 -3.58 -10.37 -2.90
C ALA A 399 -3.93 -9.09 -2.11
N TRP A 400 -3.03 -8.68 -1.21
CA TRP A 400 -3.11 -7.37 -0.57
C TRP A 400 -2.73 -6.27 -1.56
N THR A 401 -3.28 -5.08 -1.41
CA THR A 401 -2.97 -3.97 -2.31
C THR A 401 -1.51 -3.56 -2.12
N GLY A 402 -0.79 -3.41 -3.23
CA GLY A 402 0.62 -2.98 -3.21
C GLY A 402 0.80 -1.48 -3.06
N ASP A 403 -0.26 -0.71 -2.83
CA ASP A 403 -0.26 0.75 -2.74
C ASP A 403 -0.24 1.26 -1.28
N ALA A 404 -0.12 0.35 -0.31
CA ALA A 404 0.06 0.68 1.09
C ALA A 404 1.55 0.85 1.40
N THR A 405 1.89 1.87 2.19
CA THR A 405 3.24 2.07 2.72
C THR A 405 3.34 1.34 4.05
N THR A 406 3.65 0.05 4.03
CA THR A 406 3.57 -0.78 5.23
C THR A 406 4.77 -0.58 6.16
N ALA A 407 4.61 -0.85 7.46
CA ALA A 407 5.67 -0.69 8.45
C ALA A 407 6.93 -1.49 8.11
N ALA A 408 6.78 -2.70 7.56
CA ALA A 408 7.91 -3.51 7.10
C ALA A 408 8.75 -2.80 6.03
N GLU A 409 8.12 -2.04 5.13
CA GLU A 409 8.80 -1.34 4.04
C GLU A 409 9.52 -0.10 4.54
N VAL A 410 8.82 0.70 5.33
CA VAL A 410 9.32 1.95 5.88
C VAL A 410 10.50 1.69 6.82
N THR A 411 10.36 0.72 7.72
CA THR A 411 11.39 0.41 8.72
C THR A 411 12.63 -0.26 8.12
N ALA A 412 12.58 -0.69 6.86
CA ALA A 412 13.74 -1.16 6.12
C ALA A 412 14.52 -0.03 5.42
N LEU A 413 13.98 1.19 5.35
CA LEU A 413 14.65 2.35 4.73
C LEU A 413 15.61 3.03 5.70
N GLN A 414 16.77 3.42 5.18
CA GLN A 414 17.79 4.11 5.98
C GLN A 414 17.31 5.48 6.46
N GLU A 415 16.64 6.23 5.59
CA GLU A 415 16.14 7.57 5.86
C GLU A 415 15.15 7.56 7.01
N PHE A 416 14.26 6.56 7.07
CA PHE A 416 13.34 6.43 8.19
C PHE A 416 14.08 6.17 9.51
N ARG A 417 15.04 5.24 9.51
CA ARG A 417 15.84 4.90 10.69
C ARG A 417 16.66 6.08 11.21
N ASP A 418 17.16 6.93 10.31
CA ASP A 418 17.96 8.09 10.67
C ASP A 418 17.09 9.25 11.17
N LEU A 419 16.03 9.59 10.44
CA LEU A 419 15.18 10.75 10.72
C LEU A 419 14.22 10.53 11.90
N PHE A 420 13.80 9.28 12.10
CA PHE A 420 12.78 8.89 13.06
C PHE A 420 13.31 7.78 13.99
N SER A 421 14.56 7.91 14.46
CA SER A 421 15.19 6.94 15.37
C SER A 421 14.43 6.70 16.69
N SER A 422 13.55 7.61 17.09
CA SER A 422 12.63 7.46 18.22
C SER A 422 11.42 6.57 17.94
N GLU A 423 11.15 6.24 16.67
CA GLU A 423 10.10 5.30 16.28
C GLU A 423 10.56 3.88 16.58
N VAL A 424 10.34 3.48 17.83
CA VAL A 424 10.64 2.16 18.36
C VAL A 424 9.37 1.48 18.86
N LEU A 425 9.41 0.17 19.00
CA LEU A 425 8.34 -0.61 19.63
C LEU A 425 8.43 -0.49 21.16
N ALA A 426 7.30 -0.63 21.85
CA ALA A 426 7.32 -0.61 23.31
C ALA A 426 8.11 -1.81 23.88
N PRO A 427 8.68 -1.70 25.08
CA PRO A 427 9.43 -2.79 25.70
C PRO A 427 8.65 -4.12 25.72
N GLY A 428 9.28 -5.18 25.25
CA GLY A 428 8.68 -6.52 25.16
C GLY A 428 7.72 -6.74 23.99
N GLN A 429 7.40 -5.72 23.19
CA GLN A 429 6.61 -5.88 21.97
C GLN A 429 7.44 -6.45 20.82
N GLN A 430 6.78 -7.30 20.05
CA GLN A 430 7.37 -8.05 18.95
C GLN A 430 6.34 -8.16 17.83
N HIS A 431 6.72 -7.82 16.61
CA HIS A 431 5.83 -7.87 15.46
C HIS A 431 6.43 -8.68 14.32
N ALA A 432 5.64 -9.57 13.75
CA ALA A 432 6.09 -10.41 12.64
C ALA A 432 6.19 -9.57 11.36
N ILE A 433 7.26 -9.82 10.60
CA ILE A 433 7.45 -9.41 9.21
C ILE A 433 7.67 -10.70 8.42
N ARG A 434 6.83 -10.97 7.43
CA ARG A 434 6.87 -12.25 6.70
C ARG A 434 8.07 -12.38 5.77
N HIS A 435 8.53 -11.26 5.19
CA HIS A 435 9.62 -11.24 4.21
C HIS A 435 10.48 -10.00 4.45
N ILE A 436 11.73 -10.23 4.85
CA ILE A 436 12.80 -9.23 4.84
C ILE A 436 14.04 -9.91 4.26
N ALA A 437 14.79 -9.22 3.40
CA ALA A 437 16.08 -9.70 2.95
C ALA A 437 17.17 -9.12 3.86
N LEU A 438 18.10 -9.96 4.27
CA LEU A 438 19.20 -9.61 5.17
C LEU A 438 20.52 -9.87 4.47
N LEU A 439 21.39 -8.88 4.54
CA LEU A 439 22.79 -8.99 4.15
C LEU A 439 23.63 -8.86 5.41
N PHE A 440 24.47 -9.86 5.65
CA PHE A 440 25.51 -9.81 6.68
C PHE A 440 26.86 -9.65 6.01
N SER A 441 27.67 -8.74 6.54
CA SER A 441 29.09 -8.62 6.20
C SER A 441 29.96 -8.91 7.41
N ASP A 442 31.16 -9.42 7.15
CA ASP A 442 32.23 -9.62 8.13
C ASP A 442 33.60 -9.43 7.46
N LEU A 443 34.60 -8.97 8.22
CA LEU A 443 35.96 -8.82 7.71
C LEU A 443 36.73 -10.14 7.85
N LYS A 444 37.38 -10.58 6.78
CA LYS A 444 38.31 -11.70 6.85
C LYS A 444 39.61 -11.25 7.52
N GLY A 445 39.97 -11.92 8.62
CA GLY A 445 41.25 -11.69 9.31
C GLY A 445 41.27 -10.41 10.15
N SER A 446 40.13 -9.94 10.64
CA SER A 446 40.07 -8.73 11.47
C SER A 446 40.96 -8.77 12.70
N THR A 447 41.03 -9.90 13.43
CA THR A 447 41.96 -10.04 14.57
C THR A 447 43.42 -9.74 14.17
N GLN A 448 43.87 -10.26 13.02
CA GLN A 448 45.21 -10.00 12.50
C GLN A 448 45.40 -8.55 12.09
N LEU A 449 44.34 -7.89 11.61
CA LEU A 449 44.35 -6.45 11.35
C LEU A 449 44.59 -5.67 12.64
N TYR A 450 43.84 -5.96 13.71
CA TYR A 450 44.00 -5.30 15.02
C TYR A 450 45.41 -5.52 15.60
N GLU A 451 45.91 -6.76 15.57
CA GLU A 451 47.27 -7.09 16.04
C GLU A 451 48.36 -6.40 15.21
N GLY A 452 48.16 -6.25 13.90
CA GLY A 452 49.19 -5.75 12.98
C GLY A 452 49.37 -4.23 12.99
N ILE A 453 48.27 -3.46 13.11
CA ILE A 453 48.33 -1.99 13.02
C ILE A 453 47.86 -1.27 14.29
N GLY A 454 47.46 -2.02 15.33
CA GLY A 454 46.96 -1.49 16.58
C GLY A 454 45.50 -1.01 16.53
N ASP A 455 44.88 -0.95 17.70
CA ASP A 455 43.42 -0.77 17.83
C ASP A 455 42.87 0.50 17.19
N ALA A 456 43.53 1.64 17.40
CA ALA A 456 43.06 2.92 16.88
C ALA A 456 43.08 2.98 15.35
N ALA A 457 44.15 2.50 14.72
CA ALA A 457 44.28 2.50 13.26
C ALA A 457 43.36 1.45 12.62
N ALA A 458 43.23 0.28 13.24
CA ALA A 458 42.29 -0.75 12.80
C ALA A 458 40.84 -0.26 12.89
N TYR A 459 40.44 0.35 14.01
CA TYR A 459 39.11 0.95 14.16
C TYR A 459 38.84 2.04 13.11
N GLY A 460 39.81 2.90 12.82
CA GLY A 460 39.69 3.91 11.75
C GLY A 460 39.49 3.30 10.36
N ARG A 461 40.10 2.14 10.06
CA ARG A 461 39.85 1.39 8.82
C ARG A 461 38.46 0.74 8.81
N VAL A 462 38.05 0.12 9.91
CA VAL A 462 36.74 -0.51 10.07
C VAL A 462 35.60 0.50 9.92
N ASN A 463 35.74 1.70 10.51
CA ASN A 463 34.72 2.74 10.40
C ASN A 463 34.54 3.24 8.95
N ARG A 464 35.65 3.47 8.23
CA ARG A 464 35.59 3.84 6.79
C ARG A 464 34.96 2.72 5.94
N HIS A 465 35.23 1.47 6.30
CA HIS A 465 34.61 0.31 5.66
C HIS A 465 33.08 0.25 5.89
N PHE A 466 32.60 0.59 7.09
CA PHE A 466 31.16 0.70 7.35
C PHE A 466 30.49 1.75 6.47
N ASP A 467 31.14 2.91 6.26
CA ASP A 467 30.63 3.94 5.36
C ASP A 467 30.56 3.45 3.91
N PHE A 468 31.56 2.69 3.45
CA PHE A 468 31.57 2.07 2.12
C PHE A 468 30.38 1.11 1.93
N ILE A 469 30.18 0.19 2.88
CA ILE A 469 29.03 -0.73 2.85
C ILE A 469 27.72 0.07 2.87
N ARG A 470 27.59 1.01 3.81
CA ARG A 470 26.37 1.81 3.98
C ARG A 470 25.98 2.50 2.68
N GLN A 471 26.93 3.11 1.97
CA GLN A 471 26.62 3.76 0.70
C GLN A 471 26.11 2.76 -0.35
N ALA A 472 26.66 1.54 -0.43
CA ALA A 472 26.16 0.51 -1.34
C ALA A 472 24.75 0.05 -0.98
N VAL A 473 24.48 -0.13 0.32
CA VAL A 473 23.18 -0.52 0.87
C VAL A 473 22.10 0.52 0.58
N VAL A 474 22.38 1.81 0.86
CA VAL A 474 21.41 2.90 0.67
C VAL A 474 21.07 3.12 -0.81
N ARG A 475 22.05 2.95 -1.71
CA ARG A 475 21.82 3.08 -3.17
C ARG A 475 20.82 2.06 -3.73
N LEU A 476 20.61 0.96 -3.01
CA LEU A 476 19.65 -0.10 -3.36
C LEU A 476 18.53 -0.17 -2.33
N ASP A 477 18.14 0.98 -1.79
CA ASP A 477 16.97 1.16 -0.93
C ASP A 477 16.96 0.28 0.34
N GLY A 478 18.14 -0.13 0.80
CA GLY A 478 18.34 -0.86 2.04
C GLY A 478 18.70 0.04 3.22
N SER A 479 18.90 -0.59 4.38
CA SER A 479 19.42 0.06 5.58
C SER A 479 20.45 -0.76 6.31
N VAL A 480 21.39 -0.08 6.96
CA VAL A 480 22.24 -0.66 7.99
C VAL A 480 21.45 -0.68 9.30
N VAL A 481 21.15 -1.89 9.78
CA VAL A 481 20.38 -2.11 11.02
C VAL A 481 21.28 -1.87 12.23
N LYS A 482 22.44 -2.53 12.25
CA LYS A 482 23.44 -2.42 13.31
C LYS A 482 24.81 -2.91 12.87
N THR A 483 25.84 -2.48 13.57
CA THR A 483 27.20 -3.01 13.50
C THR A 483 27.43 -4.02 14.63
N MET A 484 28.28 -5.02 14.40
CA MET A 484 28.59 -6.09 15.35
C MET A 484 30.09 -6.37 15.27
N GLY A 485 30.89 -5.67 16.08
CA GLY A 485 32.36 -5.71 15.95
C GLY A 485 32.78 -5.05 14.64
N ASP A 486 33.34 -5.85 13.74
CA ASP A 486 33.80 -5.53 12.39
C ASP A 486 32.79 -5.90 11.29
N GLY A 487 31.69 -6.53 11.65
CA GLY A 487 30.60 -6.92 10.75
C GLY A 487 29.41 -5.95 10.76
N VAL A 488 28.58 -6.04 9.72
CA VAL A 488 27.37 -5.22 9.57
C VAL A 488 26.17 -6.10 9.26
N MET A 489 25.04 -5.79 9.88
CA MET A 489 23.73 -6.34 9.51
C MET A 489 22.95 -5.27 8.73
N CYS A 490 22.55 -5.61 7.51
CA CYS A 490 21.75 -4.78 6.64
C CYS A 490 20.40 -5.45 6.34
N ALA A 491 19.38 -4.65 6.09
CA ALA A 491 18.05 -5.11 5.74
C ALA A 491 17.53 -4.43 4.47
N PHE A 492 16.81 -5.20 3.67
CA PHE A 492 16.21 -4.79 2.41
C PHE A 492 14.78 -5.30 2.31
N ARG A 493 13.96 -4.58 1.55
CA ARG A 493 12.59 -4.97 1.21
C ARG A 493 12.55 -6.16 0.25
N GLN A 494 13.46 -6.17 -0.73
CA GLN A 494 13.52 -7.18 -1.79
C GLN A 494 14.83 -7.96 -1.71
N LEU A 495 14.77 -9.24 -2.08
CA LEU A 495 15.94 -10.11 -2.16
C LEU A 495 16.93 -9.64 -3.23
N ASP A 496 16.43 -9.23 -4.40
CA ASP A 496 17.26 -8.79 -5.52
C ASP A 496 18.08 -7.54 -5.17
N ASP A 497 17.51 -6.59 -4.43
CA ASP A 497 18.24 -5.40 -3.95
C ASP A 497 19.37 -5.76 -2.99
N ALA A 498 19.12 -6.71 -2.06
CA ALA A 498 20.15 -7.20 -1.14
C ALA A 498 21.29 -7.92 -1.86
N LEU A 499 20.95 -8.73 -2.87
CA LEU A 499 21.93 -9.46 -3.68
C LEU A 499 22.76 -8.50 -4.54
N GLU A 500 22.12 -7.54 -5.22
CA GLU A 500 22.84 -6.56 -6.03
C GLU A 500 23.74 -5.67 -5.15
N ALA A 501 23.33 -5.33 -3.93
CA ALA A 501 24.17 -4.60 -2.98
C ALA A 501 25.40 -5.41 -2.59
N ALA A 502 25.22 -6.71 -2.31
CA ALA A 502 26.32 -7.61 -1.99
C ALA A 502 27.30 -7.75 -3.16
N LEU A 503 26.80 -7.86 -4.39
CA LEU A 503 27.61 -7.94 -5.61
C LEU A 503 28.39 -6.64 -5.84
N ALA A 504 27.73 -5.47 -5.70
CA ALA A 504 28.38 -4.17 -5.84
C ALA A 504 29.49 -3.97 -4.79
N ILE A 505 29.27 -4.41 -3.55
CA ILE A 505 30.28 -4.38 -2.48
C ILE A 505 31.49 -5.23 -2.88
N GLN A 506 31.30 -6.48 -3.32
CA GLN A 506 32.42 -7.36 -3.70
C GLN A 506 33.16 -6.86 -4.95
N GLU A 507 32.45 -6.30 -5.92
CA GLU A 507 33.04 -5.77 -7.15
C GLU A 507 33.99 -4.59 -6.85
N GLN A 508 33.68 -3.77 -5.85
CA GLN A 508 34.29 -2.45 -5.70
C GLN A 508 35.21 -2.32 -4.47
N VAL A 509 35.19 -3.28 -3.54
CA VAL A 509 35.97 -3.19 -2.29
C VAL A 509 37.47 -3.03 -2.53
N VAL A 510 38.03 -3.70 -3.54
CA VAL A 510 39.47 -3.62 -3.85
C VAL A 510 39.86 -2.24 -4.37
N ASP A 511 39.09 -1.70 -5.31
CA ASP A 511 39.35 -0.37 -5.86
C ASP A 511 39.10 0.74 -4.82
N TRP A 512 38.08 0.57 -3.98
CA TRP A 512 37.84 1.44 -2.83
C TRP A 512 39.02 1.40 -1.84
N CYS A 513 39.53 0.22 -1.48
CA CYS A 513 40.72 0.08 -0.63
C CYS A 513 41.93 0.81 -1.22
N ARG A 514 42.16 0.67 -2.54
CA ARG A 514 43.24 1.38 -3.24
C ARG A 514 43.08 2.90 -3.13
N ALA A 515 41.86 3.42 -3.34
CA ALA A 515 41.56 4.84 -3.24
C ALA A 515 41.75 5.39 -1.81
N GLU A 516 41.37 4.61 -0.80
CA GLU A 516 41.49 4.94 0.62
C GLU A 516 42.87 4.60 1.23
N GLN A 517 43.83 4.18 0.39
CA GLN A 517 45.20 3.80 0.76
C GLN A 517 45.26 2.71 1.84
N ILE A 518 44.36 1.72 1.74
CA ILE A 518 44.28 0.58 2.64
C ILE A 518 45.08 -0.58 2.04
N ASP A 519 46.23 -0.86 2.64
CA ASP A 519 47.11 -1.99 2.31
C ASP A 519 47.36 -2.86 3.56
N PRO A 520 47.26 -4.20 3.47
CA PRO A 520 46.63 -4.95 2.37
C PRO A 520 45.14 -4.60 2.21
N PRO A 521 44.54 -4.78 1.02
CA PRO A 521 43.11 -4.55 0.81
C PRO A 521 42.26 -5.41 1.74
N LEU A 522 41.14 -4.84 2.22
CA LEU A 522 40.18 -5.58 3.02
C LEU A 522 39.49 -6.65 2.18
N VAL A 523 39.25 -7.81 2.79
CA VAL A 523 38.55 -8.93 2.16
C VAL A 523 37.26 -9.19 2.92
N LEU A 524 36.12 -9.09 2.22
CA LEU A 524 34.79 -9.18 2.81
C LEU A 524 34.19 -10.57 2.64
N LYS A 525 33.55 -11.03 3.72
CA LYS A 525 32.67 -12.19 3.72
C LYS A 525 31.24 -11.70 3.73
N LEU A 526 30.44 -12.14 2.75
CA LEU A 526 29.03 -11.73 2.65
C LEU A 526 28.10 -12.94 2.70
N GLY A 527 27.01 -12.80 3.45
CA GLY A 527 25.91 -13.76 3.50
C GLY A 527 24.58 -13.08 3.21
N VAL A 528 23.78 -13.63 2.30
CA VAL A 528 22.44 -13.11 1.96
C VAL A 528 21.37 -14.16 2.20
N HIS A 529 20.30 -13.77 2.87
CA HIS A 529 19.13 -14.61 3.10
C HIS A 529 17.86 -13.77 3.12
N VAL A 530 16.72 -14.40 2.87
CA VAL A 530 15.39 -13.77 2.96
C VAL A 530 14.46 -14.70 3.71
N GLY A 531 13.54 -14.13 4.49
CA GLY A 531 12.55 -14.91 5.21
C GLY A 531 11.83 -14.11 6.29
N PRO A 532 11.02 -14.80 7.12
CA PRO A 532 10.28 -14.15 8.19
C PRO A 532 11.20 -13.73 9.34
N VAL A 533 10.93 -12.56 9.91
CA VAL A 533 11.61 -12.05 11.10
C VAL A 533 10.61 -11.47 12.10
N ILE A 534 11.10 -11.19 13.29
CA ILE A 534 10.41 -10.42 14.32
C ILE A 534 11.08 -9.07 14.40
N ALA A 535 10.34 -7.99 14.18
CA ALA A 535 10.75 -6.64 14.51
C ALA A 535 10.57 -6.40 16.01
N MET A 536 11.60 -5.83 16.65
CA MET A 536 11.61 -5.52 18.08
C MET A 536 12.51 -4.32 18.36
N THR A 537 12.43 -3.77 19.57
CA THR A 537 13.38 -2.74 20.03
C THR A 537 14.55 -3.39 20.75
N ALA A 538 15.77 -3.05 20.34
CA ALA A 538 17.01 -3.40 21.02
C ALA A 538 17.95 -2.19 21.03
N ASN A 539 18.55 -1.88 22.19
CA ASN A 539 19.42 -0.70 22.38
C ASN A 539 18.75 0.61 21.90
N ASP A 540 17.49 0.82 22.30
CA ASP A 540 16.66 1.98 21.93
C ASP A 540 16.55 2.23 20.42
N ARG A 541 16.70 1.17 19.63
CA ARG A 541 16.55 1.19 18.17
C ARG A 541 15.76 0.00 17.68
N LEU A 542 15.15 0.14 16.51
CA LEU A 542 14.46 -0.96 15.86
C LEU A 542 15.46 -1.97 15.30
N ASP A 543 15.28 -3.24 15.65
CA ASP A 543 16.13 -4.38 15.29
C ASP A 543 15.26 -5.55 14.79
N TYR A 544 15.92 -6.55 14.20
CA TYR A 544 15.28 -7.78 13.74
C TYR A 544 15.85 -8.99 14.47
N PHE A 545 14.96 -9.92 14.81
CA PHE A 545 15.28 -11.18 15.47
C PHE A 545 14.60 -12.36 14.77
N GLY A 546 15.13 -13.57 14.99
CA GLY A 546 14.51 -14.82 14.54
C GLY A 546 15.45 -15.75 13.78
N ARG A 547 14.91 -16.88 13.31
CA ARG A 547 15.67 -17.91 12.60
C ARG A 547 16.37 -17.36 11.36
N THR A 548 15.68 -16.54 10.56
CA THR A 548 16.21 -15.94 9.33
C THR A 548 17.46 -15.10 9.60
N VAL A 549 17.45 -14.28 10.67
CA VAL A 549 18.62 -13.49 11.10
C VAL A 549 19.79 -14.40 11.44
N ASN A 550 19.56 -15.46 12.20
CA ASN A 550 20.59 -16.41 12.60
C ASN A 550 21.16 -17.19 11.41
N VAL A 551 20.33 -17.59 10.45
CA VAL A 551 20.78 -18.25 9.22
C VAL A 551 21.63 -17.30 8.39
N ALA A 552 21.15 -16.07 8.15
CA ALA A 552 21.86 -15.06 7.37
C ALA A 552 23.29 -14.80 7.91
N ALA A 553 23.42 -14.60 9.22
CA ALA A 553 24.73 -14.43 9.87
C ALA A 553 25.67 -15.62 9.62
N ARG A 554 25.15 -16.85 9.75
CA ARG A 554 25.93 -18.09 9.59
C ARG A 554 26.34 -18.38 8.15
N LEU A 555 25.66 -17.81 7.15
CA LEU A 555 26.07 -17.92 5.76
C LEU A 555 27.39 -17.18 5.51
N GLY A 556 27.56 -16.01 6.12
CA GLY A 556 28.82 -15.27 6.10
C GLY A 556 30.00 -16.09 6.64
N ASP A 557 29.78 -16.91 7.66
CA ASP A 557 30.81 -17.81 8.21
C ASP A 557 31.32 -18.87 7.20
N GLN A 558 30.55 -19.17 6.15
CA GLN A 558 30.90 -20.16 5.11
C GLN A 558 31.61 -19.53 3.91
N SER A 559 31.75 -18.20 3.90
CA SER A 559 32.48 -17.45 2.87
C SER A 559 33.98 -17.73 2.94
N ARG A 560 34.63 -17.79 1.77
CA ARG A 560 36.10 -17.85 1.67
C ARG A 560 36.76 -16.45 1.63
N GLY A 561 35.94 -15.40 1.57
CA GLY A 561 36.32 -14.01 1.34
C GLY A 561 36.34 -13.68 -0.15
N GLY A 562 35.73 -12.56 -0.54
CA GLY A 562 35.54 -12.17 -1.95
C GLY A 562 34.38 -12.89 -2.66
N ASP A 563 33.53 -13.57 -1.89
CA ASP A 563 32.37 -14.34 -2.34
C ASP A 563 31.10 -13.97 -1.54
N ILE A 564 29.95 -14.35 -2.07
CA ILE A 564 28.64 -14.23 -1.40
C ILE A 564 28.09 -15.63 -1.19
N VAL A 565 27.59 -15.93 0.02
CA VAL A 565 26.99 -17.23 0.34
C VAL A 565 25.50 -17.08 0.59
N MET A 566 24.72 -17.96 -0.03
CA MET A 566 23.26 -18.04 0.08
C MET A 566 22.79 -19.48 0.29
N LEU A 567 21.56 -19.67 0.77
CA LEU A 567 20.88 -20.96 0.59
C LEU A 567 20.52 -21.14 -0.89
N ARG A 568 20.64 -22.35 -1.42
CA ARG A 568 20.28 -22.66 -2.80
C ARG A 568 18.83 -22.28 -3.11
N GLU A 569 17.90 -22.66 -2.24
CA GLU A 569 16.47 -22.36 -2.39
C GLU A 569 16.16 -20.86 -2.43
N VAL A 570 17.02 -20.02 -1.84
CA VAL A 570 16.88 -18.57 -1.87
C VAL A 570 17.49 -18.00 -3.15
N LEU A 571 18.64 -18.52 -3.59
CA LEU A 571 19.20 -18.14 -4.89
C LEU A 571 18.23 -18.46 -6.04
N ASP A 572 17.51 -19.58 -5.96
CA ASP A 572 16.51 -19.99 -6.96
C ASP A 572 15.32 -18.98 -7.07
N GLN A 573 15.15 -18.09 -6.09
CA GLN A 573 14.15 -17.01 -6.09
C GLN A 573 14.70 -15.68 -6.60
N ALA A 574 16.02 -15.54 -6.75
CA ALA A 574 16.69 -14.30 -7.09
C ALA A 574 16.95 -14.18 -8.61
N SER A 575 17.01 -12.94 -9.09
CA SER A 575 17.45 -12.63 -10.45
C SER A 575 18.96 -12.80 -10.57
N THR A 576 19.44 -13.80 -11.33
CA THR A 576 20.88 -14.06 -11.49
C THR A 576 21.53 -13.22 -12.60
N ARG A 577 22.74 -12.70 -12.37
CA ARG A 577 23.53 -12.03 -13.42
C ARG A 577 24.34 -13.00 -14.29
N PRO A 578 24.57 -12.72 -15.59
CA PRO A 578 25.34 -13.60 -16.49
C PRO A 578 26.83 -13.73 -16.15
N ASP A 579 27.40 -12.70 -15.52
CA ASP A 579 28.80 -12.61 -15.10
C ASP A 579 29.07 -13.23 -13.72
N MET A 580 28.03 -13.77 -13.08
CA MET A 580 28.12 -14.50 -11.83
C MET A 580 28.45 -15.97 -12.08
N SER A 581 29.39 -16.53 -11.32
CA SER A 581 29.60 -17.97 -11.22
C SER A 581 29.09 -18.50 -9.90
N VAL A 582 28.45 -19.68 -9.96
CA VAL A 582 27.77 -20.30 -8.82
C VAL A 582 28.39 -21.67 -8.55
N GLU A 583 28.90 -21.87 -7.33
CA GLU A 583 29.37 -23.16 -6.80
C GLU A 583 28.35 -23.66 -5.77
N HIS A 584 27.70 -24.81 -6.02
CA HIS A 584 26.82 -25.44 -5.05
C HIS A 584 27.60 -26.36 -4.11
N PHE A 585 27.26 -26.33 -2.82
CA PHE A 585 27.88 -27.17 -1.82
C PHE A 585 26.96 -27.41 -0.63
N THR A 586 27.27 -28.41 0.19
CA THR A 586 26.46 -28.77 1.36
C THR A 586 27.27 -28.56 2.65
N ARG A 587 26.64 -27.93 3.65
CA ARG A 587 27.22 -27.78 4.99
C ARG A 587 26.14 -27.84 6.06
N ARG A 588 26.51 -28.37 7.23
CA ARG A 588 25.74 -28.21 8.44
C ARG A 588 26.09 -26.87 9.09
N LEU A 589 25.16 -25.91 9.04
CA LEU A 589 25.33 -24.65 9.75
C LEU A 589 25.20 -24.91 11.26
N ARG A 590 26.04 -24.26 12.07
CA ARG A 590 25.99 -24.36 13.54
C ARG A 590 24.56 -24.12 14.02
N GLY A 591 24.02 -24.95 14.90
CA GLY A 591 22.66 -24.76 15.45
C GLY A 591 21.50 -25.03 14.46
N LEU A 592 21.77 -25.70 13.35
CA LEU A 592 20.75 -26.37 12.52
C LEU A 592 20.99 -27.88 12.55
N ASP A 593 19.91 -28.64 12.66
CA ASP A 593 19.98 -30.09 12.83
C ASP A 593 20.25 -30.85 11.52
N SER A 594 19.88 -30.26 10.38
CA SER A 594 20.07 -30.84 9.05
C SER A 594 21.16 -30.13 8.24
N GLU A 595 21.76 -30.87 7.31
CA GLU A 595 22.61 -30.29 6.27
C GLU A 595 21.80 -29.35 5.37
N GLN A 596 22.41 -28.22 5.01
CA GLN A 596 21.81 -27.20 4.16
C GLN A 596 22.48 -27.20 2.79
N GLN A 597 21.69 -27.01 1.74
CA GLN A 597 22.18 -26.79 0.38
C GLN A 597 22.51 -25.31 0.20
N LEU A 598 23.78 -25.01 -0.06
CA LEU A 598 24.32 -23.66 -0.16
C LEU A 598 24.77 -23.37 -1.60
N ALA A 599 24.83 -22.10 -1.93
CA ALA A 599 25.42 -21.58 -3.15
C ALA A 599 26.46 -20.50 -2.79
N ARG A 600 27.66 -20.63 -3.37
CA ARG A 600 28.70 -19.59 -3.34
C ARG A 600 28.71 -18.88 -4.67
N LEU A 601 28.57 -17.57 -4.62
CA LEU A 601 28.54 -16.68 -5.78
C LEU A 601 29.85 -15.90 -5.83
N THR A 602 30.49 -15.89 -6.99
CA THR A 602 31.67 -15.07 -7.28
C THR A 602 31.48 -14.35 -8.61
N LEU A 603 32.00 -13.12 -8.70
CA LEU A 603 32.02 -12.38 -9.96
C LEU A 603 33.16 -12.91 -10.84
N ARG A 604 32.87 -13.19 -12.11
CA ARG A 604 33.92 -13.49 -13.09
C ARG A 604 34.68 -12.20 -13.40
N PRO A 605 36.02 -12.26 -13.56
CA PRO A 605 36.78 -11.10 -14.04
C PRO A 605 36.21 -10.64 -15.39
N SER A 606 35.85 -9.37 -15.52
CA SER A 606 35.41 -8.84 -16.81
C SER A 606 36.63 -8.58 -17.69
N GLU A 607 36.71 -9.25 -18.85
CA GLU A 607 37.67 -8.92 -19.90
C GLU A 607 37.14 -7.68 -20.67
N GLY A 608 37.37 -6.49 -20.13
CA GLY A 608 37.03 -5.22 -20.80
C GLY A 608 36.96 -4.02 -19.84
N PRO A 609 36.98 -2.76 -20.34
CA PRO A 609 36.81 -1.59 -19.49
C PRO A 609 35.45 -1.69 -18.79
N ALA A 610 35.44 -1.43 -17.47
CA ALA A 610 34.28 -1.51 -16.58
C ALA A 610 33.01 -1.05 -17.31
N ARG A 611 32.13 -2.01 -17.64
CA ARG A 611 30.90 -1.73 -18.39
C ARG A 611 30.10 -0.67 -17.64
N GLY A 612 29.52 0.25 -18.42
CA GLY A 612 28.68 1.33 -17.90
C GLY A 612 27.67 0.79 -16.89
N ALA A 613 27.59 1.51 -15.76
CA ALA A 613 26.76 1.16 -14.63
C ALA A 613 25.36 0.73 -15.08
N GLY A 614 24.83 -0.30 -14.42
CA GLY A 614 23.40 -0.55 -14.43
C GLY A 614 22.64 0.66 -13.86
N LYS A 615 21.37 0.47 -13.54
CA LYS A 615 20.41 1.53 -13.14
C LYS A 615 20.91 2.53 -12.06
N TYR A 616 22.01 2.23 -11.35
CA TYR A 616 22.67 3.08 -10.36
C TYR A 616 24.20 3.08 -10.59
N GLY A 617 24.79 4.28 -10.72
CA GLY A 617 26.20 4.57 -11.07
C GLY A 617 27.30 3.91 -10.21
N ARG A 618 28.59 4.17 -10.53
CA ARG A 618 29.75 3.71 -9.72
C ARG A 618 29.60 4.16 -8.27
N LEU A 619 29.91 3.29 -7.29
CA LEU A 619 29.85 3.62 -5.86
C LEU A 619 30.83 4.75 -5.47
N LEU A 620 31.77 5.10 -6.35
CA LEU A 620 32.76 6.18 -6.20
C LEU A 620 32.15 7.59 -6.27
N GLU A 621 30.89 7.74 -6.69
CA GLU A 621 30.14 8.97 -6.47
C GLU A 621 29.35 8.84 -5.14
N PRO A 622 29.40 9.86 -4.25
CA PRO A 622 28.64 9.82 -3.01
C PRO A 622 27.15 9.64 -3.33
N ALA A 623 26.47 8.78 -2.56
CA ALA A 623 25.02 8.64 -2.68
C ALA A 623 24.36 10.03 -2.59
N PRO A 624 23.34 10.34 -3.41
CA PRO A 624 22.69 11.65 -3.39
C PRO A 624 22.28 12.03 -1.95
N GLY A 625 22.80 13.15 -1.44
CA GLY A 625 22.48 13.65 -0.10
C GLY A 625 23.43 13.28 1.04
N TYR A 626 24.55 12.59 0.77
CA TYR A 626 25.53 12.29 1.80
C TYR A 626 26.60 13.40 1.93
N SER A 627 26.54 14.16 3.03
CA SER A 627 27.68 14.94 3.53
C SER A 627 28.39 14.11 4.61
N ARG A 628 29.72 14.00 4.56
CA ARG A 628 30.53 13.36 5.61
C ARG A 628 30.44 14.08 6.97
N ASP A 629 29.90 15.30 6.98
CA ASP A 629 29.81 16.17 8.16
C ASP A 629 28.36 16.26 8.68
N ARG A 630 27.89 15.25 9.42
CA ARG A 630 26.80 15.40 10.41
C ARG A 630 26.92 14.41 11.56
#